data_AF-A0A384JCV0-F1
#
_entry.id   AF-A0A384JCV0-F1
#
_cell.length_a   1.000
_cell.length_b   1.000
_cell.length_c   1.000
_cell.angle_alpha   90.00
_cell.angle_beta   90.00
_cell.angle_gamma   90.00
#
_symmetry.space_group_name_H-M   'P 1'
#
loop_
_entity.id
_entity.type
_entity.pdbx_description
1 polymer ?
#
loop_
_entity_poly.entity_id
_entity_poly.type
_entity_poly.pdbx_seq_one_letter_code
_entity_poly.pdbx_strand_id
1 'polypeptide(L)'
;MSQIQKKKQRLSLDDESVEGSPRVNAPGRPAGKSVARKSMSKKARDSAIKAGDPVPQGRKRRYKPGTLALKEIRKFQKSTDLLLLKLPFSRLVREIALSVRPQGEGMRWQSQAIQALQESAEAFLVHLFEDTNLCAIHAKRVTIMQKDIQLARRIRGAWGGLG
;
A
#
# COMPACT_ATOMS: atom_id res chain seq x y z
N MET A 1 45.57 -32.01 -10.39
CA MET A 1 45.94 -32.95 -9.30
C MET A 1 46.02 -32.12 -8.02
N SER A 2 44.98 -32.14 -7.17
CA SER A 2 44.86 -33.02 -5.99
C SER A 2 45.69 -32.44 -4.81
N GLN A 3 45.20 -32.03 -3.64
CA GLN A 3 43.93 -32.17 -2.92
C GLN A 3 43.80 -31.09 -1.84
N ILE A 4 42.55 -30.77 -1.52
CA ILE A 4 42.07 -29.95 -0.40
C ILE A 4 42.03 -30.84 0.85
N GLN A 5 42.64 -30.41 1.96
CA GLN A 5 42.44 -31.05 3.27
C GLN A 5 41.63 -30.16 4.22
N LYS A 6 40.45 -30.67 4.56
CA LYS A 6 39.53 -30.17 5.59
C LYS A 6 40.18 -30.26 6.97
N LYS A 7 40.11 -29.20 7.78
CA LYS A 7 40.23 -29.32 9.24
C LYS A 7 39.05 -28.64 9.93
N LYS A 8 38.17 -29.52 10.41
CA LYS A 8 37.04 -29.32 11.30
C LYS A 8 37.58 -28.91 12.68
N GLN A 9 37.31 -27.69 13.13
CA GLN A 9 37.41 -27.31 14.53
C GLN A 9 36.00 -27.05 15.06
N ARG A 10 35.50 -28.04 15.78
CA ARG A 10 34.33 -28.00 16.64
C ARG A 10 34.90 -27.86 18.05
N LEU A 11 34.75 -26.70 18.67
CA LEU A 11 35.08 -26.47 20.08
C LEU A 11 33.76 -26.17 20.79
N SER A 12 33.23 -27.22 21.40
CA SER A 12 32.21 -27.20 22.44
C SER A 12 32.94 -27.23 23.79
N LEU A 13 32.62 -26.29 24.67
CA LEU A 13 32.83 -26.40 26.11
C LEU A 13 31.48 -26.11 26.75
N ASP A 14 31.02 -27.12 27.48
CA ASP A 14 29.78 -27.14 28.23
C ASP A 14 29.93 -26.43 29.60
N ASP A 15 28.76 -26.14 30.16
CA ASP A 15 28.43 -26.09 31.60
C ASP A 15 28.61 -24.75 32.35
N GLU A 16 27.50 -24.06 32.62
CA GLU A 16 26.96 -24.06 33.98
C GLU A 16 25.47 -23.69 34.02
N SER A 17 24.77 -24.41 34.88
CA SER A 17 23.34 -24.43 35.12
C SER A 17 22.90 -23.30 36.05
N VAL A 18 21.79 -22.61 35.73
CA VAL A 18 20.92 -21.99 36.75
C VAL A 18 19.45 -22.20 36.37
N GLU A 19 18.90 -23.19 37.04
CA GLU A 19 17.53 -23.36 37.55
C GLU A 19 16.34 -22.70 36.85
N GLY A 20 15.44 -23.59 36.41
CA GLY A 20 14.07 -23.27 36.07
C GLY A 20 13.20 -23.02 37.29
N SER A 21 12.11 -22.28 37.05
CA SER A 21 10.95 -22.18 37.94
C SER A 21 9.67 -22.11 37.09
N PRO A 22 8.53 -22.55 37.63
CA PRO A 22 7.78 -23.64 37.00
C PRO A 22 6.68 -23.16 36.04
N ARG A 23 6.40 -24.01 35.03
CA ARG A 23 5.13 -24.00 34.31
C ARG A 23 3.99 -24.17 35.31
N VAL A 24 3.22 -23.12 35.52
CA VAL A 24 1.96 -23.21 36.24
C VAL A 24 0.92 -23.95 35.38
N ASN A 25 0.37 -24.98 35.99
CA ASN A 25 -0.65 -25.86 35.43
C ASN A 25 -1.91 -25.11 35.03
N ALA A 26 -2.44 -25.48 33.87
CA ALA A 26 -3.82 -25.21 33.49
C ALA A 26 -4.79 -25.93 34.43
N PRO A 27 -5.90 -25.29 34.84
CA PRO A 27 -7.07 -25.99 35.32
C PRO A 27 -8.20 -25.91 34.28
N GLY A 28 -8.74 -27.09 33.95
CA GLY A 28 -10.19 -27.28 33.82
C GLY A 28 -10.88 -26.65 32.61
N ARG A 29 -11.09 -27.48 31.59
CA ARG A 29 -12.18 -27.34 30.62
C ARG A 29 -13.52 -27.58 31.34
N PRO A 30 -14.49 -26.66 31.37
CA PRO A 30 -15.87 -27.04 31.60
C PRO A 30 -16.48 -27.48 30.26
N ALA A 31 -16.97 -28.71 30.24
CA ALA A 31 -17.86 -29.20 29.21
C ALA A 31 -19.17 -28.40 29.19
N GLY A 32 -19.71 -28.20 27.98
CA GLY A 32 -21.15 -28.07 27.78
C GLY A 32 -21.78 -26.70 28.01
N LYS A 33 -21.81 -25.88 26.97
CA LYS A 33 -23.03 -25.18 26.54
C LYS A 33 -23.00 -25.07 25.03
N SER A 34 -23.64 -26.02 24.36
CA SER A 34 -24.02 -25.92 22.95
C SER A 34 -24.88 -24.67 22.79
N VAL A 35 -24.27 -23.56 22.40
CA VAL A 35 -25.02 -22.40 21.91
C VAL A 35 -25.65 -22.86 20.61
N ALA A 36 -26.95 -23.18 20.67
CA ALA A 36 -27.74 -23.53 19.51
C ALA A 36 -27.47 -22.49 18.42
N ARG A 37 -26.83 -22.92 17.33
CA ARG A 37 -26.75 -22.12 16.12
C ARG A 37 -28.19 -21.90 15.68
N LYS A 38 -28.73 -20.72 15.98
CA LYS A 38 -29.99 -20.27 15.39
C LYS A 38 -29.77 -20.27 13.89
N SER A 39 -30.27 -21.31 13.21
CA SER A 39 -30.33 -21.36 11.77
C SER A 39 -31.19 -20.19 11.34
N MET A 40 -30.54 -19.13 10.86
CA MET A 40 -31.23 -18.07 10.15
C MET A 40 -31.76 -18.73 8.88
N SER A 41 -33.01 -19.20 8.91
CA SER A 41 -33.69 -19.58 7.69
C SER A 41 -33.66 -18.35 6.80
N LYS A 42 -32.93 -18.45 5.68
CA LYS A 42 -33.06 -17.46 4.61
C LYS A 42 -34.47 -17.62 4.10
N LYS A 43 -35.41 -16.83 4.64
CA LYS A 43 -36.71 -16.62 4.01
C LYS A 43 -36.37 -16.11 2.61
N ALA A 44 -36.57 -16.94 1.59
CA ALA A 44 -36.45 -16.53 0.21
C ALA A 44 -37.32 -15.29 0.07
N ARG A 45 -36.69 -14.16 -0.25
CA ARG A 45 -37.45 -12.96 -0.60
C ARG A 45 -38.05 -13.29 -1.95
N ASP A 46 -39.33 -13.64 -1.94
CA ASP A 46 -40.12 -13.82 -3.15
C ASP A 46 -40.11 -12.46 -3.86
N SER A 47 -39.25 -12.32 -4.88
CA SER A 47 -39.20 -11.11 -5.67
C SER A 47 -40.35 -11.20 -6.66
N ALA A 48 -41.42 -10.45 -6.41
CA ALA A 48 -42.60 -10.32 -7.27
C ALA A 48 -42.30 -9.60 -8.60
N ILE A 49 -41.19 -9.95 -9.26
CA ILE A 49 -40.72 -9.36 -10.51
C ILE A 49 -41.11 -10.33 -11.61
N LYS A 50 -42.04 -9.91 -12.48
CA LYS A 50 -42.47 -10.67 -13.67
C LYS A 50 -41.62 -10.28 -14.88
N ALA A 51 -41.57 -11.16 -15.87
CA ALA A 51 -40.92 -10.86 -17.15
C ALA A 51 -41.66 -9.69 -17.82
N GLY A 52 -40.96 -8.56 -18.03
CA GLY A 52 -41.52 -7.32 -18.57
C GLY A 52 -41.63 -6.18 -17.56
N ASP A 53 -41.47 -6.44 -16.26
CA ASP A 53 -41.38 -5.37 -15.26
C ASP A 53 -40.09 -4.56 -15.44
N PRO A 54 -40.11 -3.22 -15.26
CA PRO A 54 -38.89 -2.43 -15.27
C PRO A 54 -37.96 -2.95 -14.18
N VAL A 55 -36.71 -3.28 -14.56
CA VAL A 55 -35.71 -3.80 -13.63
C VAL A 55 -35.66 -2.88 -12.42
N PRO A 56 -35.96 -3.35 -11.20
CA PRO A 56 -35.96 -2.49 -10.04
C PRO A 56 -34.55 -1.94 -9.90
N GLN A 57 -34.40 -0.63 -10.12
CA GLN A 57 -33.14 0.05 -9.91
C GLN A 57 -32.83 -0.05 -8.41
N GLY A 58 -32.02 -1.04 -8.06
CA GLY A 58 -31.67 -1.34 -6.68
C GLY A 58 -31.21 -0.05 -5.98
N ARG A 59 -31.71 0.18 -4.76
CA ARG A 59 -31.35 1.38 -3.98
C ARG A 59 -29.83 1.55 -3.98
N LYS A 60 -29.35 2.72 -4.44
CA LYS A 60 -27.92 3.05 -4.41
C LYS A 60 -27.42 2.91 -2.97
N ARG A 61 -26.50 1.97 -2.75
CA ARG A 61 -25.96 1.70 -1.41
C ARG A 61 -25.12 2.89 -0.95
N ARG A 62 -25.54 3.56 0.13
CA ARG A 62 -24.75 4.61 0.79
C ARG A 62 -23.71 3.96 1.71
N TYR A 63 -22.44 4.32 1.51
CA TYR A 63 -21.36 3.88 2.39
C TYR A 63 -21.28 4.80 3.63
N LYS A 64 -20.82 4.25 4.76
CA LYS A 64 -20.47 5.07 5.92
C LYS A 64 -19.26 5.95 5.55
N PRO A 65 -19.15 7.16 6.12
CA PRO A 65 -17.96 8.00 5.94
C PRO A 65 -16.67 7.20 6.18
N GLY A 66 -15.65 7.43 5.34
CA GLY A 66 -14.36 6.72 5.41
C GLY A 66 -14.34 5.29 4.86
N THR A 67 -15.48 4.63 4.63
CA THR A 67 -15.50 3.23 4.15
C THR A 67 -14.95 3.09 2.74
N LEU A 68 -15.29 4.02 1.85
CA LEU A 68 -14.78 4.02 0.48
C LEU A 68 -13.28 4.34 0.43
N ALA A 69 -12.85 5.36 1.16
CA ALA A 69 -11.44 5.73 1.28
C ALA A 69 -10.58 4.55 1.77
N LEU A 70 -11.00 3.84 2.81
CA LEU A 70 -10.28 2.66 3.31
C LEU A 70 -10.23 1.51 2.28
N LYS A 71 -11.28 1.36 1.47
CA LYS A 71 -11.30 0.36 0.40
C LYS A 71 -10.35 0.74 -0.74
N GLU A 72 -10.30 2.02 -1.10
CA GLU A 72 -9.39 2.57 -2.12
C GLU A 72 -7.93 2.47 -1.68
N ILE A 73 -7.61 2.84 -0.44
CA ILE A 73 -6.26 2.71 0.14
C ILE A 73 -5.79 1.26 0.03
N ARG A 74 -6.60 0.30 0.50
CA ARG A 74 -6.25 -1.13 0.43
C ARG A 74 -6.12 -1.64 -1.00
N LYS A 75 -6.94 -1.13 -1.94
CA LYS A 75 -6.86 -1.51 -3.35
C LYS A 75 -5.53 -1.03 -3.93
N PHE A 76 -5.22 0.26 -3.79
CA PHE A 76 -4.03 0.87 -4.40
C PHE A 76 -2.72 0.44 -3.76
N GLN A 77 -2.71 0.13 -2.46
CA GLN A 77 -1.52 -0.46 -1.81
C GLN A 77 -1.27 -1.92 -2.21
N LYS A 78 -2.28 -2.63 -2.73
CA LYS A 78 -2.12 -4.01 -3.20
C LYS A 78 -1.70 -4.08 -4.67
N SER A 79 -2.11 -3.12 -5.48
CA SER A 79 -1.75 -3.04 -6.90
C SER A 79 -0.44 -2.27 -7.11
N THR A 80 0.18 -2.48 -8.26
CA THR A 80 1.38 -1.74 -8.71
C THR A 80 1.13 -1.07 -10.07
N ASP A 81 -0.13 -0.77 -10.39
CA ASP A 81 -0.51 -0.14 -11.65
C ASP A 81 -0.15 1.34 -11.64
N LEU A 82 0.29 1.87 -12.79
CA LEU A 82 0.47 3.31 -12.97
C LEU A 82 -0.86 4.05 -12.88
N LEU A 83 -0.90 5.11 -12.07
CA LEU A 83 -2.10 5.87 -11.75
C LEU A 83 -2.28 7.12 -12.61
N LEU A 84 -1.18 7.68 -13.16
CA LEU A 84 -1.27 8.83 -14.06
C LEU A 84 -1.61 8.39 -15.48
N LEU A 85 -2.41 9.22 -16.16
CA LEU A 85 -2.75 8.99 -17.55
C LEU A 85 -1.51 9.17 -18.43
N LYS A 86 -1.22 8.16 -19.26
CA LYS A 86 0.00 8.09 -20.08
C LYS A 86 0.13 9.25 -21.09
N LEU A 87 -0.96 9.63 -21.77
CA LEU A 87 -0.91 10.65 -22.82
C LEU A 87 -0.65 12.07 -22.27
N PRO A 88 -1.38 12.57 -21.25
CA PRO A 88 -1.06 13.84 -20.60
C PRO A 88 0.36 13.88 -20.04
N PHE A 89 0.81 12.82 -19.36
CA PHE A 89 2.17 12.76 -18.82
C PHE A 89 3.23 12.84 -19.93
N SER A 90 3.05 12.09 -21.02
CA SER A 90 3.94 12.14 -22.19
C SER A 90 4.02 13.54 -22.82
N ARG A 91 2.89 14.27 -22.90
CA ARG A 91 2.87 15.65 -23.40
C ARG A 91 3.69 16.58 -22.49
N LEU A 92 3.49 16.48 -21.17
CA LEU A 92 4.22 17.26 -20.19
C LEU A 92 5.74 17.01 -20.25
N VAL A 93 6.16 15.74 -20.34
CA VAL A 93 7.58 15.38 -20.46
C VAL A 93 8.20 16.03 -21.70
N ARG A 94 7.50 16.01 -22.83
CA ARG A 94 7.98 16.62 -24.08
C ARG A 94 8.04 18.14 -24.00
N GLU A 95 7.06 18.76 -23.36
CA GLU A 95 7.03 20.21 -23.14
C GLU A 95 8.22 20.67 -22.29
N ILE A 96 8.49 19.99 -21.17
CA ILE A 96 9.64 20.29 -20.30
C ILE A 96 10.96 20.04 -21.03
N ALA A 97 11.05 18.95 -21.81
CA ALA A 97 12.28 18.66 -22.55
C ALA A 97 12.63 19.74 -23.58
N LEU A 98 11.62 20.40 -24.17
CA LEU A 98 11.83 21.52 -25.08
C LEU A 98 12.31 22.79 -24.37
N SER A 99 11.96 23.00 -23.09
CA SER A 99 12.43 24.18 -22.34
C SER A 99 13.86 24.04 -21.82
N VAL A 100 14.32 22.81 -21.59
CA VAL A 100 15.67 22.52 -21.07
C VAL A 100 16.71 22.41 -22.19
N ARG A 101 16.29 22.04 -23.41
CA ARG A 101 17.22 21.78 -24.52
C ARG A 101 17.52 23.04 -25.37
N PRO A 102 18.74 23.17 -25.92
CA PRO A 102 19.04 24.15 -26.98
C PRO A 102 18.13 23.97 -28.21
N GLN A 103 17.72 25.10 -28.81
CA GLN A 103 16.85 25.11 -29.98
C GLN A 103 17.53 24.47 -31.21
N GLY A 104 16.76 23.74 -32.03
CA GLY A 104 17.18 23.28 -33.36
C GLY A 104 17.50 21.78 -33.48
N GLU A 105 17.59 21.07 -32.37
CA GLU A 105 17.93 19.65 -32.39
C GLU A 105 16.64 18.83 -32.13
N GLY A 106 16.28 17.93 -33.06
CA GLY A 106 15.07 17.10 -32.93
C GLY A 106 15.24 16.03 -31.84
N MET A 107 14.30 15.89 -30.90
CA MET A 107 14.37 14.86 -29.85
C MET A 107 13.34 13.76 -30.12
N ARG A 108 13.83 12.53 -30.33
CA ARG A 108 12.99 11.34 -30.44
C ARG A 108 12.91 10.67 -29.08
N TRP A 109 11.70 10.28 -28.69
CA TRP A 109 11.46 9.61 -27.43
C TRP A 109 11.17 8.14 -27.66
N GLN A 110 11.87 7.28 -26.92
CA GLN A 110 11.50 5.88 -26.79
C GLN A 110 10.28 5.75 -25.89
N SER A 111 9.35 4.85 -26.22
CA SER A 111 8.16 4.58 -25.39
C SER A 111 8.53 4.10 -23.99
N GLN A 112 9.53 3.23 -23.88
CA GLN A 112 10.06 2.70 -22.62
C GLN A 112 10.68 3.80 -21.74
N ALA A 113 11.36 4.79 -22.34
CA ALA A 113 11.93 5.91 -21.59
C ALA A 113 10.84 6.77 -20.92
N ILE A 114 9.74 7.04 -21.63
CA ILE A 114 8.60 7.78 -21.05
C ILE A 114 7.94 6.97 -19.92
N GLN A 115 7.84 5.65 -20.08
CA GLN A 115 7.31 4.77 -19.03
C GLN A 115 8.19 4.78 -17.78
N ALA A 116 9.51 4.66 -17.94
CA ALA A 116 10.46 4.71 -16.82
C ALA A 116 10.41 6.06 -16.09
N LEU A 117 10.29 7.18 -16.82
CA LEU A 117 10.09 8.50 -16.22
C LEU A 117 8.78 8.57 -15.42
N GLN A 118 7.71 7.96 -15.94
CA GLN A 118 6.42 7.92 -15.25
C GLN A 118 6.50 7.08 -13.96
N GLU A 119 7.09 5.89 -14.03
CA GLU A 119 7.31 5.01 -12.87
C GLU A 119 8.12 5.72 -11.78
N SER A 120 9.21 6.38 -12.15
CA SER A 120 10.05 7.13 -11.21
C SER A 120 9.30 8.31 -10.59
N ALA A 121 8.55 9.08 -11.39
CA ALA A 121 7.78 10.22 -10.90
C ALA A 121 6.65 9.80 -9.95
N GLU A 122 5.89 8.77 -10.28
CA GLU A 122 4.83 8.25 -9.41
C GLU A 122 5.40 7.67 -8.12
N ALA A 123 6.48 6.89 -8.19
CA ALA A 123 7.16 6.38 -7.01
C ALA A 123 7.62 7.53 -6.10
N PHE A 124 8.25 8.57 -6.65
CA PHE A 124 8.67 9.74 -5.88
C PHE A 124 7.50 10.41 -5.17
N LEU A 125 6.39 10.65 -5.87
CA LEU A 125 5.20 11.28 -5.30
C LEU A 125 4.57 10.46 -4.19
N VAL A 126 4.48 9.12 -4.35
CA VAL A 126 3.95 8.23 -3.30
C VAL A 126 4.76 8.35 -2.02
N HIS A 127 6.09 8.22 -2.09
CA HIS A 127 6.95 8.33 -0.90
C HIS A 127 6.88 9.74 -0.28
N LEU A 128 6.81 10.79 -1.10
CA LEU A 128 6.64 12.16 -0.59
C LEU A 128 5.30 12.33 0.15
N PHE A 129 4.22 11.71 -0.35
CA PHE A 129 2.92 11.77 0.30
C PHE A 129 2.85 10.92 1.58
N GLU A 130 3.61 9.83 1.67
CA GLU A 130 3.78 9.09 2.93
C GLU A 130 4.42 9.97 4.01
N ASP A 131 5.53 10.64 3.69
CA ASP A 131 6.21 11.58 4.58
C ASP A 131 5.28 12.75 4.97
N THR A 132 4.54 13.28 4.00
CA THR A 132 3.55 14.36 4.21
C THR A 132 2.42 13.91 5.15
N ASN A 133 1.95 12.68 5.00
CA ASN A 133 0.90 12.12 5.84
C ASN A 133 1.37 11.98 7.30
N LEU A 134 2.63 11.58 7.53
CA LEU A 134 3.23 11.57 8.87
C LEU A 134 3.27 12.98 9.49
N CYS A 135 3.59 14.00 8.70
CA CYS A 135 3.56 15.40 9.16
C CYS A 135 2.14 15.86 9.55
N ALA A 136 1.13 15.46 8.78
CA ALA A 136 -0.27 15.77 9.10
C ALA A 136 -0.73 15.09 10.41
N ILE A 137 -0.37 13.81 10.60
CA ILE A 137 -0.67 13.04 11.82
C ILE A 137 0.04 13.64 13.03
N HIS A 138 1.30 14.05 12.88
CA HIS A 138 2.07 14.72 13.92
C HIS A 138 1.36 16.00 14.41
N ALA A 139 0.69 16.72 13.50
CA ALA A 139 -0.12 17.88 13.79
C ALA A 139 -1.59 17.56 14.19
N LYS A 140 -1.91 16.31 14.54
CA LYS A 140 -3.24 15.82 14.94
C LYS A 140 -4.35 16.03 13.90
N ARG A 141 -4.01 16.02 12.61
CA ARG A 141 -4.96 16.14 11.48
C ARG A 141 -5.03 14.86 10.68
N VAL A 142 -6.17 14.65 10.02
CA VAL A 142 -6.39 13.56 9.03
C VAL A 142 -6.23 14.07 7.59
N THR A 143 -6.44 15.37 7.37
CA THR A 143 -6.33 16.00 6.05
C THR A 143 -4.93 16.59 5.86
N ILE A 144 -4.25 16.18 4.79
CA ILE A 144 -2.97 16.74 4.34
C ILE A 144 -3.15 18.17 3.83
N MET A 145 -2.16 19.02 4.06
CA MET A 145 -2.13 20.42 3.64
C MET A 145 -0.80 20.78 2.97
N GLN A 146 -0.76 21.92 2.26
CA GLN A 146 0.45 22.38 1.58
C GLN A 146 1.65 22.55 2.52
N LYS A 147 1.43 23.02 3.75
CA LYS A 147 2.47 23.15 4.78
C LYS A 147 3.13 21.81 5.16
N ASP A 148 2.38 20.71 5.08
CA ASP A 148 2.89 19.37 5.40
C ASP A 148 3.85 18.91 4.29
N ILE A 149 3.51 19.19 3.03
CA ILE A 149 4.36 18.90 1.86
C ILE A 149 5.63 19.75 1.92
N GLN A 150 5.50 21.04 2.21
CA GLN A 150 6.64 21.94 2.33
C GLN A 150 7.58 21.50 3.47
N LEU A 151 7.04 21.09 4.60
CA LEU A 151 7.81 20.56 5.72
C LEU A 151 8.52 19.25 5.35
N ALA A 152 7.82 18.29 4.76
CA ALA A 152 8.40 17.02 4.31
C ALA A 152 9.56 17.23 3.32
N ARG A 153 9.35 18.10 2.31
CA ARG A 153 10.41 18.48 1.36
C ARG A 153 11.61 19.13 2.02
N ARG A 154 11.37 20.01 3.01
CA ARG A 154 12.43 20.70 3.75
C ARG A 154 13.26 19.71 4.59
N ILE A 155 12.62 18.75 5.25
CA ILE A 155 13.31 17.75 6.08
C ILE A 155 14.11 16.76 5.23
N ARG A 156 13.61 16.37 4.05
CA ARG A 156 14.37 15.54 3.09
C ARG A 156 15.65 16.22 2.57
N GLY A 157 15.77 17.53 2.71
CA GLY A 157 16.90 18.31 2.24
C GLY A 157 16.95 18.46 0.72
N ALA A 158 18.06 19.05 0.25
CA ALA A 158 18.25 19.38 -1.16
C ALA A 158 18.13 18.16 -2.09
N TRP A 159 18.62 17.01 -1.65
CA TRP A 159 18.71 15.80 -2.49
C TRP A 159 17.40 15.00 -2.58
N GLY A 160 16.50 15.13 -1.58
CA GLY A 160 15.28 14.34 -1.51
C GLY A 160 13.99 15.13 -1.74
N GLY A 161 14.03 16.46 -1.63
CA GLY A 161 12.83 17.30 -1.61
C GLY A 161 12.88 18.54 -2.52
N LEU A 162 14.06 19.09 -2.81
CA LEU A 162 14.22 20.18 -3.77
C LEU A 162 14.88 19.63 -5.04
N GLY A 163 14.05 19.05 -5.92
CA GLY A 163 14.47 18.80 -7.31
C GLY A 163 14.91 20.09 -7.99
#